data_AF-A0A2V7U0U5-F1
#
_entry.id   AF-A0A2V7U0U5-F1
#
_cell.length_a   1.000
_cell.length_b   1.000
_cell.length_c   1.000
_cell.angle_alpha   90.00
_cell.angle_beta   90.00
_cell.angle_gamma   90.00
#
_symmetry.space_group_name_H-M   'P 1'
#
loop_
_entity.id
_entity.type
_entity.pdbx_description
1 polymer ?
#
loop_
_entity_poly.entity_id
_entity_poly.type
_entity_poly.pdbx_seq_one_letter_code
_entity_poly.pdbx_strand_id
1 'polypeptide(L)'
;MDDRRLRNLAAAAMLVLLPSPWKGEGLGVRVSPKREGSRARVPADDALPSPERIQAVRAYIKKAWSTLGRSNRDLPRAALDPKMKRAEGQPSPVYLSPREDRERVASELKAILGPAEFAKIELRTLPPDPNTI
;
A
#
# COMPACT_ATOMS: atom_id res chain seq x y z
N MET A 1 13.15 -5.65 22.91
CA MET A 1 12.10 -5.92 21.90
C MET A 1 12.25 -7.40 21.57
N ASP A 2 11.43 -8.23 22.22
CA ASP A 2 11.63 -9.68 22.44
C ASP A 2 11.68 -10.57 21.18
N ASP A 3 12.68 -11.46 21.18
CA ASP A 3 12.98 -12.55 20.22
C ASP A 3 12.01 -13.76 20.26
N ARG A 4 10.75 -13.55 20.63
CA ARG A 4 9.80 -14.64 20.93
C ARG A 4 8.63 -14.83 19.95
N ARG A 5 8.79 -14.45 18.67
CA ARG A 5 7.78 -14.75 17.62
C ARG A 5 8.34 -15.32 16.31
N LEU A 6 9.52 -15.93 16.35
CA LEU A 6 10.00 -16.84 15.31
C LEU A 6 9.90 -18.27 15.83
N ARG A 7 8.74 -18.90 15.63
CA ARG A 7 8.57 -20.37 15.49
C ARG A 7 7.09 -20.69 15.28
N ASN A 8 6.85 -21.61 14.35
CA ASN A 8 5.60 -22.29 14.03
C ASN A 8 4.74 -21.60 12.98
N LEU A 9 4.94 -22.02 11.72
CA LEU A 9 3.91 -22.69 10.90
C LEU A 9 4.56 -23.11 9.57
N ALA A 10 5.31 -24.21 9.63
CA ALA A 10 5.45 -25.08 8.48
C ALA A 10 4.25 -26.03 8.54
N ALA A 11 3.30 -25.87 7.62
CA ALA A 11 2.28 -26.88 7.37
C ALA A 11 1.95 -26.84 5.87
N ALA A 12 2.18 -27.98 5.24
CA ALA A 12 2.06 -28.22 3.82
C ALA A 12 0.62 -28.00 3.32
N ALA A 13 0.48 -27.40 2.14
CA ALA A 13 -0.74 -27.47 1.36
C ALA A 13 -0.37 -27.95 -0.05
N MET A 14 -0.57 -29.25 -0.27
CA MET A 14 -0.62 -29.89 -1.58
C MET A 14 -1.81 -29.30 -2.34
N LEU A 15 -1.56 -28.64 -3.48
CA LEU A 15 -2.63 -28.21 -4.38
C LEU A 15 -2.82 -29.27 -5.47
N VAL A 16 -3.94 -29.98 -5.37
CA VAL A 16 -4.44 -30.91 -6.38
C VAL A 16 -4.86 -30.11 -7.62
N LEU A 17 -4.30 -30.44 -8.78
CA LEU A 17 -4.69 -29.88 -10.08
C LEU A 17 -5.81 -30.76 -10.67
N LEU A 18 -7.02 -30.24 -10.77
CA LEU A 18 -8.10 -30.80 -11.59
C LEU A 18 -8.24 -29.97 -12.88
N PRO A 19 -8.21 -30.57 -14.08
CA PRO A 19 -8.62 -29.88 -15.29
C PRO A 19 -10.14 -30.02 -15.49
N SER A 20 -10.86 -28.89 -15.55
CA SER A 20 -12.21 -28.85 -16.11
C SER A 20 -12.16 -28.59 -17.62
N PRO A 21 -12.78 -29.42 -18.47
CA PRO A 21 -12.85 -29.20 -19.90
C PRO A 21 -14.13 -28.42 -20.23
N TRP A 22 -14.03 -27.11 -20.50
CA TRP A 22 -15.15 -26.38 -21.07
C TRP A 22 -15.10 -26.50 -22.60
N LYS A 23 -16.03 -27.29 -23.13
CA LYS A 23 -16.31 -27.46 -24.56
C LYS A 23 -17.30 -26.35 -24.95
N GLY A 24 -16.95 -25.54 -25.93
CA GLY A 24 -17.80 -24.45 -26.44
C GLY A 24 -17.42 -24.12 -27.87
N GLU A 25 -18.02 -24.85 -28.82
CA GLU A 25 -18.02 -24.50 -30.23
C GLU A 25 -19.00 -23.35 -30.50
N GLY A 26 -18.63 -22.50 -31.46
CA GLY A 26 -19.58 -21.83 -32.34
C GLY A 26 -20.04 -20.44 -31.91
N LEU A 27 -19.36 -19.41 -32.42
CA LEU A 27 -19.96 -18.37 -33.28
C LEU A 27 -18.89 -17.35 -33.65
N GLY A 28 -18.59 -17.30 -34.95
CA GLY A 28 -17.54 -16.46 -35.53
C GLY A 28 -17.87 -14.98 -35.41
N VAL A 29 -17.13 -14.28 -34.57
CA VAL A 29 -16.91 -12.85 -34.70
C VAL A 29 -15.51 -12.68 -35.29
N ARG A 30 -15.42 -12.24 -36.56
CA ARG A 30 -14.15 -11.75 -37.11
C ARG A 30 -13.81 -10.46 -36.37
N VAL A 31 -13.05 -10.58 -35.30
CA VAL A 31 -12.39 -9.44 -34.67
C VAL A 31 -11.24 -9.05 -35.60
N SER A 32 -11.43 -7.95 -36.34
CA SER A 32 -10.33 -7.27 -37.03
C SER A 32 -9.19 -7.07 -36.03
N PRO A 33 -7.92 -7.36 -36.38
CA PRO A 33 -6.82 -7.23 -35.44
C PRO A 33 -6.67 -5.75 -35.09
N LYS A 34 -7.18 -5.38 -33.93
CA LYS A 34 -6.86 -4.13 -33.23
C LYS A 34 -5.34 -4.10 -33.14
N ARG A 35 -4.72 -3.09 -33.76
CA ARG A 35 -3.26 -2.91 -33.80
C ARG A 35 -2.66 -3.34 -32.47
N GLU A 36 -2.03 -4.51 -32.50
CA GLU A 36 -1.21 -5.04 -31.43
C GLU A 36 -0.07 -4.03 -31.30
N GLY A 37 -0.25 -3.05 -30.41
CA GLY A 37 0.83 -2.15 -30.05
C GLY A 37 1.99 -3.03 -29.66
N SER A 38 3.09 -2.92 -30.41
CA SER A 38 4.25 -3.80 -30.35
C SER A 38 4.59 -4.11 -28.90
N ARG A 39 4.09 -5.24 -28.40
CA ARG A 39 4.59 -5.83 -27.18
C ARG A 39 5.92 -6.40 -27.61
N ALA A 40 6.97 -5.60 -27.47
CA ALA A 40 8.33 -6.08 -27.65
C ALA A 40 8.42 -7.38 -26.85
N ARG A 41 8.58 -8.49 -27.57
CA ARG A 41 8.80 -9.78 -26.96
C ARG A 41 10.10 -9.61 -26.20
N VAL A 42 10.02 -9.47 -24.88
CA VAL A 42 11.21 -9.49 -24.03
C VAL A 42 11.90 -10.80 -24.40
N PRO A 43 13.14 -10.78 -24.92
CA PRO A 43 13.83 -12.02 -25.22
C PRO A 43 13.83 -12.82 -23.92
N ALA A 44 13.38 -14.07 -24.01
CA ALA A 44 13.37 -15.00 -22.90
C ALA A 44 14.82 -15.40 -22.58
N ASP A 45 15.56 -14.49 -21.95
CA ASP A 45 16.55 -14.88 -20.96
C ASP A 45 15.75 -15.29 -19.72
N ASP A 46 15.08 -16.45 -19.80
CA ASP A 46 14.36 -17.11 -18.70
C ASP A 46 15.32 -17.67 -17.63
N ALA A 47 16.58 -17.22 -17.64
CA ALA A 47 17.52 -17.52 -16.58
C ALA A 47 17.16 -16.65 -15.35
N LEU A 48 16.79 -17.31 -14.25
CA LEU A 48 16.63 -16.63 -12.97
C LEU A 48 17.92 -15.86 -12.63
N PRO A 49 17.82 -14.66 -12.03
CA PRO A 49 18.98 -13.92 -11.57
C PRO A 49 19.89 -14.77 -10.67
N SER A 50 21.20 -14.52 -10.68
CA SER A 50 22.14 -15.27 -9.84
C SER A 50 21.74 -15.19 -8.36
N PRO A 51 22.07 -16.22 -7.55
CA PRO A 51 21.79 -16.21 -6.12
C PRO A 51 22.32 -14.95 -5.42
N GLU A 52 23.51 -14.46 -5.79
CA GLU A 52 24.14 -13.27 -5.23
C GLU A 52 23.32 -12.02 -5.52
N ARG A 53 22.81 -11.90 -6.76
CA ARG A 53 21.94 -10.78 -7.15
C ARG A 53 20.62 -10.82 -6.39
N ILE A 54 20.04 -12.00 -6.19
CA ILE A 54 18.83 -12.18 -5.38
C ILE A 54 19.11 -11.74 -3.92
N GLN A 55 20.24 -12.15 -3.34
CA GLN A 55 20.59 -11.75 -1.98
C GLN A 55 20.83 -10.25 -1.84
N ALA A 56 21.50 -9.63 -2.81
CA ALA A 56 21.71 -8.18 -2.83
C ALA A 56 20.37 -7.41 -2.87
N VAL A 57 19.42 -7.86 -3.69
CA VAL A 57 18.08 -7.27 -3.76
C VAL A 57 17.32 -7.47 -2.44
N ARG A 58 17.37 -8.67 -1.84
CA ARG A 58 16.75 -8.93 -0.53
C ARG A 58 17.31 -8.01 0.56
N ALA A 59 18.62 -7.84 0.60
CA ALA A 59 19.29 -6.95 1.55
C ALA A 59 18.86 -5.50 1.34
N TYR A 60 18.81 -5.05 0.08
CA TYR A 60 18.31 -3.72 -0.27
C TYR A 60 16.87 -3.51 0.18
N ILE A 61 15.97 -4.45 -0.13
CA ILE A 61 14.56 -4.39 0.25
C ILE A 61 14.44 -4.28 1.78
N LYS A 62 15.13 -5.15 2.52
CA LYS A 62 15.11 -5.15 3.99
C LYS A 62 15.58 -3.81 4.56
N LYS A 63 16.64 -3.23 3.99
CA LYS A 63 17.13 -1.91 4.37
C LYS A 63 16.10 -0.82 4.05
N ALA A 64 15.51 -0.85 2.87
CA ALA A 64 14.53 0.14 2.42
C ALA A 64 13.27 0.20 3.31
N TRP A 65 12.79 -0.94 3.81
CA TRP A 65 11.64 -0.98 4.73
C TRP A 65 11.84 -0.11 5.97
N SER A 66 13.05 -0.07 6.54
CA SER A 66 13.33 0.80 7.70
C SER A 66 13.25 2.30 7.38
N THR A 67 13.53 2.69 6.13
CA THR A 67 13.41 4.08 5.66
C THR A 67 11.96 4.47 5.38
N LEU A 68 11.12 3.50 5.01
CA LEU A 68 9.71 3.71 4.68
C LEU A 68 8.78 3.63 5.90
N GLY A 69 9.27 3.11 7.03
CA GLY A 69 8.51 3.05 8.27
C GLY A 69 8.01 4.43 8.71
N ARG A 70 6.75 4.50 9.13
CA ARG A 70 6.11 5.70 9.66
C ARG A 70 5.32 5.36 10.92
N SER A 71 5.19 6.34 11.79
CA SER A 71 4.38 6.29 13.01
C SER A 71 3.49 7.52 13.12
N ASN A 72 2.64 7.59 14.15
CA ASN A 72 1.85 8.79 14.42
C ASN A 72 2.71 10.04 14.66
N ARG A 73 3.98 9.89 15.06
CA ARG A 73 4.94 11.01 15.18
C ARG A 73 5.29 11.63 13.83
N ASP A 74 5.19 10.87 12.75
CA ASP A 74 5.47 11.32 11.40
C ASP A 74 4.26 12.00 10.74
N LEU A 75 3.10 12.00 11.39
CA LEU A 75 1.82 12.41 10.80
C LEU A 75 1.87 13.83 10.19
N PRO A 76 2.44 14.87 10.83
CA PRO A 76 2.53 16.20 10.23
C PRO A 76 3.31 16.22 8.90
N ARG A 77 4.36 15.40 8.80
CA ARG A 77 5.18 15.25 7.59
C ARG A 77 4.50 14.36 6.55
N ALA A 78 3.81 13.31 7.00
CA ALA A 78 3.14 12.35 6.12
C ALA A 78 1.84 12.93 5.51
N ALA A 79 1.18 13.86 6.18
CA ALA A 79 -0.02 14.53 5.69
C ALA A 79 0.26 15.56 4.58
N LEU A 80 1.53 16.00 4.42
CA LEU A 80 1.95 16.83 3.30
C LEU A 80 2.04 15.96 2.04
N ASP A 81 1.10 16.16 1.11
CA ASP A 81 1.13 15.50 -0.20
C ASP A 81 1.57 16.49 -1.28
N PRO A 82 2.75 16.30 -1.92
CA PRO A 82 3.20 17.16 -3.01
C PRO A 82 2.28 17.12 -4.25
N LYS A 83 1.41 16.12 -4.36
CA LYS A 83 0.40 16.04 -5.42
C LYS A 83 -0.79 16.95 -5.14
N MET A 84 -0.99 17.37 -3.89
CA MET A 84 -2.06 18.26 -3.47
C MET A 84 -1.52 19.68 -3.33
N LYS A 85 -1.96 20.59 -4.20
CA LYS A 85 -1.58 22.01 -4.10
C LYS A 85 -2.22 22.60 -2.84
N ARG A 86 -1.39 23.10 -1.91
CA ARG A 86 -1.82 23.79 -0.69
C ARG A 86 -0.99 25.04 -0.47
N ALA A 87 -1.57 26.05 0.17
CA ALA A 87 -0.85 27.25 0.54
C ALA A 87 0.18 26.94 1.64
N GLU A 88 1.29 27.67 1.65
CA GLU A 88 2.30 27.55 2.70
C GLU A 88 1.68 27.83 4.08
N GLY A 89 2.08 27.04 5.07
CA GLY A 89 1.58 27.17 6.45
C GLY A 89 0.16 26.67 6.68
N GLN A 90 -0.59 26.25 5.63
CA GLN A 90 -1.93 25.71 5.82
C GLN A 90 -1.85 24.33 6.52
N PRO A 91 -2.57 24.08 7.63
CA PRO A 91 -2.56 22.77 8.30
C PRO A 91 -3.12 21.67 7.42
N SER A 92 -2.50 20.49 7.36
CA SER A 92 -2.93 19.39 6.47
C SER A 92 -4.12 18.62 7.05
N PRO A 93 -5.17 18.34 6.25
CA PRO A 93 -6.34 17.63 6.75
C PRO A 93 -6.00 16.17 7.05
N VAL A 94 -6.45 15.69 8.20
CA VAL A 94 -6.41 14.28 8.59
C VAL A 94 -7.82 13.86 8.93
N TYR A 95 -8.34 12.93 8.13
CA TYR A 95 -9.72 12.51 8.24
C TYR A 95 -9.87 11.35 9.23
N LEU A 96 -10.85 11.47 10.11
CA LEU A 96 -11.24 10.46 11.07
C LEU A 96 -12.57 9.84 10.67
N SER A 97 -12.71 8.55 10.93
CA SER A 97 -13.99 7.86 10.81
C SER A 97 -15.06 8.51 11.70
N PRO A 98 -16.34 8.54 11.27
CA PRO A 98 -17.45 9.00 12.11
C PRO A 98 -17.65 8.17 13.39
N ARG A 99 -17.05 6.97 13.45
CA ARG A 99 -17.12 6.06 14.61
C ARG A 99 -16.03 6.33 15.65
N GLU A 100 -15.05 7.17 15.33
CA GLU A 100 -13.96 7.50 16.24
C GLU A 100 -14.33 8.68 17.14
N ASP A 101 -13.87 8.62 18.39
CA ASP A 101 -13.91 9.77 19.30
C ASP A 101 -12.81 10.76 18.90
N ARG A 102 -13.23 11.84 18.24
CA ARG A 102 -12.32 12.90 17.78
C ARG A 102 -11.54 13.55 18.93
N GLU A 103 -12.15 13.76 20.09
CA GLU A 103 -11.49 14.45 21.20
C GLU A 103 -10.44 13.56 21.86
N ARG A 104 -10.76 12.27 22.03
CA ARG A 104 -9.79 11.28 22.49
C ARG A 104 -8.60 11.20 21.54
N VAL A 105 -8.84 11.07 20.24
CA VAL A 105 -7.78 11.01 19.22
C VAL A 105 -6.96 12.30 19.20
N ALA A 106 -7.60 13.48 19.31
CA ALA A 106 -6.91 14.75 19.39
C ALA A 106 -5.98 14.84 20.61
N SER A 107 -6.45 14.39 21.78
CA SER A 107 -5.66 14.36 23.01
C SER A 107 -4.44 13.43 22.88
N GLU A 108 -4.64 12.21 22.37
CA GLU A 108 -3.56 11.25 22.15
C GLU A 108 -2.51 11.78 21.16
N LEU A 109 -2.96 12.36 20.03
CA LEU A 109 -2.05 12.94 19.05
C LEU A 109 -1.31 14.16 19.59
N LYS A 110 -1.95 15.03 20.37
CA LYS A 110 -1.28 16.14 21.06
C LYS A 110 -0.22 15.64 22.03
N ALA A 111 -0.47 14.57 22.77
CA ALA A 111 0.51 13.97 23.68
C ALA A 111 1.72 13.38 22.93
N ILE A 112 1.50 12.79 21.75
CA ILE A 112 2.56 12.20 20.92
C ILE A 112 3.40 13.27 20.19
N LEU A 113 2.75 14.32 19.69
CA LEU A 113 3.36 15.32 18.78
C LEU A 113 3.83 16.59 19.51
N GLY A 114 3.19 16.95 20.61
CA GLY A 114 3.27 18.28 21.19
C GLY A 114 2.42 19.31 20.43
N PRO A 115 2.19 20.50 21.02
CA PRO A 115 1.22 21.47 20.51
C PRO A 115 1.63 22.08 19.16
N ALA A 116 2.93 22.34 18.95
CA ALA A 116 3.42 22.97 17.71
C ALA A 116 3.29 22.05 16.49
N GLU A 117 3.63 20.76 16.64
CA GLU A 117 3.50 19.79 15.56
C GLU A 117 2.03 19.42 15.31
N PHE A 118 1.21 19.36 16.37
CA PHE A 118 -0.23 19.15 16.22
C PHE A 118 -0.92 20.31 15.47
N ALA A 119 -0.45 21.55 15.61
CA ALA A 119 -0.99 22.69 14.87
C ALA A 119 -0.79 22.62 13.35
N LYS A 120 0.12 21.75 12.87
CA LYS A 120 0.36 21.52 11.43
C LYS A 120 -0.68 20.60 10.78
N ILE A 121 -1.56 19.99 11.57
CA ILE A 121 -2.63 19.11 11.08
C ILE A 121 -4.01 19.64 11.49
N GLU A 122 -5.01 19.29 10.70
CA GLU A 122 -6.41 19.61 10.98
C GLU A 122 -7.23 18.32 11.02
N LEU A 123 -7.75 17.94 12.19
CA LEU A 123 -8.60 16.76 12.31
C LEU A 123 -10.02 17.06 11.82
N ARG A 124 -10.48 16.28 10.85
CA ARG A 124 -11.83 16.37 10.26
C ARG A 124 -12.55 15.04 10.37
N THR A 125 -13.78 15.02 10.84
CA THR A 125 -14.59 13.80 10.85
C THR A 125 -15.26 13.62 9.50
N LEU A 126 -15.20 12.41 8.95
CA LEU A 126 -15.91 12.05 7.72
C LEU A 126 -17.42 11.98 7.97
N PRO A 127 -18.25 12.23 6.95
CA PRO A 127 -19.68 11.99 7.04
C PRO A 127 -20.00 10.53 7.39
N PRO A 128 -21.13 10.27 8.09
CA PRO A 128 -21.55 8.91 8.43
C PRO A 128 -21.94 8.07 7.19
N ASP A 129 -22.46 8.71 6.15
CA ASP A 129 -22.81 8.09 4.87
C ASP A 129 -21.78 8.46 3.80
N PRO A 130 -21.13 7.49 3.12
CA PRO A 130 -20.20 7.79 2.04
C PRO A 130 -20.85 8.45 0.81
N ASN A 131 -22.17 8.40 0.65
CA ASN A 131 -22.88 8.99 -0.50
C ASN A 131 -23.21 10.48 -0.32
N THR A 132 -22.90 11.07 0.84
CA THR A 132 -23.17 12.48 1.13
C THR A 132 -21.95 13.39 0.94
N ILE A 133 -20.94 12.95 0.17
CA ILE A 133 -19.69 13.67 -0.13
C ILE A 133 -19.79 14.38 -1.47
#